data_AF-A4N6W6-F1
#
_entry.id   AF-A4N6W6-F1
#
_cell.length_a   1.000
_cell.length_b   1.000
_cell.length_c   1.000
_cell.angle_alpha   90.00
_cell.angle_beta   90.00
_cell.angle_gamma   90.00
#
_symmetry.space_group_name_H-M   'P 1'
#
loop_
_entity.id
_entity.type
_entity.pdbx_description
1 polymer ?
#
loop_
_entity_poly.entity_id
_entity_poly.type
_entity_poly.pdbx_seq_one_letter_code
_entity_poly.pdbx_strand_id
1 'polypeptide(L)' 'MWGMGVALAVYATAGLSGAHLNPAVTIALWKFACFDGKKVIPYIISQMLGAFFAAALVYALYRNVFYRL' A
#
# COMPACT_ATOMS: atom_id res chain seq x y z
N MET A 1 7.84 7.13 12.75
CA MET A 1 7.71 5.66 12.61
C MET A 1 7.20 5.20 11.24
N TRP A 2 7.26 6.02 10.18
CA TRP A 2 6.78 5.61 8.86
C TRP A 2 7.65 4.53 8.20
N GLY A 3 8.99 4.74 8.14
CA GLY A 3 9.91 3.81 7.48
C GLY A 3 9.92 2.39 8.07
N MET A 4 9.80 2.25 9.40
CA MET A 4 9.68 0.93 10.04
C MET A 4 8.37 0.23 9.69
N GLY A 5 7.26 0.98 9.60
CA GLY A 5 5.98 0.43 9.15
C GLY A 5 6.05 -0.09 7.72
N VAL A 6 6.70 0.65 6.83
CA VAL A 6 6.95 0.21 5.45
C VAL A 6 7.85 -1.03 5.42
N ALA A 7 8.93 -1.06 6.21
CA ALA A 7 9.82 -2.22 6.30
C ALA A 7 9.08 -3.49 6.75
N LEU A 8 8.19 -3.38 7.75
CA LEU A 8 7.37 -4.49 8.21
C LEU A 8 6.38 -4.96 7.11
N ALA A 9 5.74 -4.03 6.41
CA ALA A 9 4.82 -4.36 5.31
C ALA A 9 5.55 -5.07 4.15
N VAL A 10 6.78 -4.63 3.83
CA VAL A 10 7.65 -5.32 2.86
C VAL A 10 8.00 -6.72 3.35
N TYR A 11 8.47 -6.86 4.58
CA TYR A 11 8.84 -8.17 5.16
C TYR A 11 7.67 -9.15 5.13
N ALA A 12 6.46 -8.68 5.43
CA ALA A 12 5.25 -9.51 5.44
C ALA A 12 4.77 -9.94 4.04
N THR A 13 5.04 -9.17 2.98
CA THR A 13 4.38 -9.36 1.67
C THR A 13 5.33 -9.61 0.50
N ALA A 14 6.64 -9.44 0.69
CA ALA A 14 7.64 -9.56 -0.37
C ALA A 14 7.66 -10.95 -1.01
N GLY A 15 7.56 -12.03 -0.21
CA GLY A 15 7.63 -13.41 -0.71
C GLY A 15 6.48 -13.81 -1.64
N LEU A 16 5.32 -13.16 -1.56
CA LEU A 16 4.17 -13.44 -2.42
C LEU A 16 4.07 -12.46 -3.59
N SER A 17 4.27 -11.19 -3.32
CA SER A 17 3.90 -10.11 -4.23
C SER A 17 5.10 -9.39 -4.84
N GLY A 18 6.25 -9.36 -4.15
CA GLY A 18 7.35 -8.43 -4.44
C GLY A 18 7.21 -7.08 -3.73
N ALA A 19 6.14 -6.87 -2.96
CA ALA A 19 5.92 -5.75 -2.06
C ALA A 19 6.13 -4.35 -2.68
N HIS A 20 5.51 -4.09 -3.83
CA HIS A 20 5.61 -2.77 -4.46
C HIS A 20 5.06 -1.66 -3.56
N LEU A 21 3.89 -1.93 -2.94
CA LEU A 21 3.20 -1.08 -1.94
C LEU A 21 3.06 0.40 -2.32
N ASN A 22 3.21 0.73 -3.61
CA ASN A 22 3.25 2.07 -4.15
C ASN A 22 2.96 2.00 -5.67
N PRO A 23 2.00 2.79 -6.19
CA PRO A 23 1.71 2.83 -7.61
C PRO A 23 2.91 3.27 -8.47
N ALA A 24 3.70 4.24 -8.01
CA ALA A 24 4.89 4.71 -8.72
C ALA A 24 5.96 3.60 -8.83
N VAL A 25 6.16 2.82 -7.76
CA VAL A 25 7.08 1.66 -7.78
C VAL A 25 6.56 0.60 -8.74
N THR A 26 5.26 0.32 -8.76
CA THR A 26 4.64 -0.64 -9.69
C THR A 26 4.86 -0.23 -11.14
N ILE A 27 4.68 1.06 -11.46
CA ILE A 27 4.91 1.60 -12.81
C ILE A 27 6.40 1.54 -13.17
N ALA A 28 7.29 1.91 -12.24
CA ALA A 28 8.73 1.84 -12.48
C ALA A 28 9.20 0.41 -12.76
N LEU A 29 8.73 -0.57 -11.98
CA LEU A 29 9.07 -1.99 -12.18
C LEU A 29 8.48 -2.54 -13.49
N TRP A 30 7.29 -2.07 -13.90
CA TRP A 30 6.74 -2.41 -15.22
C TRP A 30 7.59 -1.87 -16.36
N LYS A 31 8.09 -0.63 -16.24
CA LYS A 31 8.86 0.02 -17.32
C LYS A 31 10.32 -0.41 -17.37
N PHE A 32 10.93 -0.72 -16.23
CA PHE A 32 12.38 -0.87 -16.12
C PHE A 32 12.85 -2.20 -15.50
N ALA A 33 11.94 -3.03 -14.98
CA ALA A 33 12.30 -4.28 -14.29
C ALA A 33 11.43 -5.49 -14.71
N CYS A 34 10.92 -5.49 -15.95
CA CYS A 34 10.19 -6.60 -16.57
C CYS A 34 8.97 -7.11 -15.75
N PHE A 35 8.36 -6.26 -14.93
CA PHE A 35 7.13 -6.63 -14.24
C PHE A 35 5.96 -6.77 -15.23
N ASP A 36 5.13 -7.79 -15.07
CA ASP A 36 4.02 -8.09 -15.98
C ASP A 36 3.00 -6.93 -16.03
N GLY A 37 2.89 -6.30 -17.21
CA GLY A 37 1.99 -5.18 -17.45
C GLY A 37 0.52 -5.49 -17.17
N LYS A 38 0.09 -6.75 -17.34
CA LYS A 38 -1.29 -7.17 -17.04
C LYS A 38 -1.62 -7.09 -15.56
N LYS A 39 -0.59 -7.13 -14.69
CA LYS A 39 -0.75 -7.06 -13.24
C LYS A 39 -0.77 -5.64 -12.69
N VAL A 40 -0.34 -4.63 -13.47
CA VAL A 40 -0.18 -3.24 -13.00
C VAL A 40 -1.49 -2.67 -12.44
N ILE A 41 -2.58 -2.73 -13.21
CA ILE A 41 -3.88 -2.19 -12.78
C ILE A 41 -4.41 -2.94 -11.54
N PRO A 42 -4.50 -4.28 -11.51
CA PRO A 42 -4.88 -5.02 -10.30
C PRO A 42 -4.02 -4.68 -9.08
N TYR A 43 -2.71 -4.46 -9.27
CA TYR A 43 -1.79 -4.09 -8.19
C TYR A 43 -2.11 -2.71 -7.60
N ILE A 44 -2.32 -1.71 -8.46
CA ILE A 44 -2.61 -0.33 -8.05
C ILE A 44 -3.98 -0.26 -7.37
N ILE A 45 -4.99 -0.97 -7.89
CA ILE A 45 -6.31 -1.05 -7.25
C ILE A 45 -6.18 -1.64 -5.84
N SER A 46 -5.42 -2.73 -5.69
CA SER A 46 -5.18 -3.36 -4.37
C SER A 46 -4.48 -2.40 -3.41
N GLN A 47 -3.47 -1.65 -3.87
CA GLN A 47 -2.79 -0.64 -3.07
C GLN A 47 -3.73 0.47 -2.61
N MET A 48 -4.61 0.95 -3.50
CA MET A 48 -5.54 2.03 -3.18
C MET A 48 -6.67 1.61 -2.25
N LEU A 49 -7.22 0.41 -2.44
CA LEU A 49 -8.18 -0.16 -1.51
C LEU A 49 -7.55 -0.38 -0.13
N GLY A 50 -6.33 -0.94 -0.07
CA GLY A 50 -5.60 -1.12 1.18
C GLY A 50 -5.37 0.21 1.91
N ALA A 51 -4.92 1.25 1.20
CA ALA A 51 -4.72 2.59 1.77
C ALA A 51 -6.03 3.20 2.27
N PHE A 52 -7.12 3.09 1.50
CA PHE A 52 -8.43 3.59 1.87
C PHE A 52 -8.95 2.91 3.15
N PHE A 53 -8.93 1.58 3.21
CA PHE A 53 -9.41 0.84 4.38
C PHE A 53 -8.53 1.07 5.61
N ALA A 54 -7.22 1.18 5.45
CA ALA A 54 -6.32 1.53 6.55
C ALA A 54 -6.63 2.92 7.12
N ALA A 55 -6.85 3.91 6.25
CA ALA A 55 -7.23 5.26 6.68
C ALA A 55 -8.60 5.28 7.38
N ALA A 56 -9.59 4.59 6.81
CA ALA A 56 -10.93 4.47 7.39
C ALA A 56 -10.90 3.79 8.77
N LEU A 57 -10.10 2.73 8.92
CA LEU A 57 -9.91 2.04 10.20
C LEU A 57 -9.26 2.96 11.24
N VAL A 58 -8.19 3.67 10.89
CA VAL A 58 -7.54 4.62 11.80
C VAL A 58 -8.50 5.73 12.20
N TYR A 59 -9.27 6.27 11.25
CA TYR A 59 -10.31 7.25 11.57
C TYR A 59 -11.35 6.69 12.54
N ALA A 60 -11.86 5.47 12.31
CA ALA A 60 -12.85 4.86 13.19
C ALA A 60 -12.32 4.67 14.62
N LEU A 61 -11.04 4.30 14.77
CA LEU A 61 -10.39 4.14 16.07
C LEU A 61 -10.19 5.48 16.80
N TYR A 62 -9.83 6.54 16.06
CA TYR A 62 -9.55 7.86 16.61
C TYR A 62 -10.74 8.83 16.53
N ARG A 63 -11.92 8.36 16.10
CA ARG A 63 -13.12 9.18 15.86
C ARG A 63 -13.46 10.11 17.02
N ASN A 64 -13.30 9.65 18.26
CA ASN A 64 -13.61 10.42 19.47
C ASN A 64 -12.70 11.64 19.65
N VAL A 65 -11.47 11.60 19.13
CA VAL A 65 -10.55 12.74 19.13
C VAL A 65 -11.06 13.82 18.17
N PHE A 66 -11.57 13.43 17.01
CA PHE A 66 -12.12 14.36 16.02
C PHE A 66 -13.44 15.00 16.46
N TYR A 67 -14.31 14.26 17.18
CA TYR A 67 -15.58 14.80 17.69
C TYR A 67 -15.46 15.68 18.95
N ARG A 68 -14.27 15.75 19.56
CA ARG A 68 -14.00 16.59 20.73
C ARG A 68 -13.42 17.98 20.37
N LEU A 69 -13.26 18.26 19.08
CA LEU A 69 -12.91 19.57 18.52
C LEU A 69 -14.17 20.29 18.03
#